data_AF-A0A2V8JRT8-F1
#
_entry.id   AF-A0A2V8JRT8-F1
#
_cell.length_a   1.000
_cell.length_b   1.000
_cell.length_c   1.000
_cell.angle_alpha   90.00
_cell.angle_beta   90.00
_cell.angle_gamma   90.00
#
_symmetry.space_group_name_H-M   'P 1'
#
loop_
_entity.id
_entity.type
_entity.pdbx_description
1 polymer ?
#
loop_
_entity_poly.entity_id
_entity_poly.type
_entity_poly.pdbx_seq_one_letter_code
_entity_poly.pdbx_strand_id
1 'polypeptide(L)'
;MIVRSLKAKFLVFSVFFIGIATGIVIANFYTTRVASAPDTSTSRAERAQRDINKFYDYLGLNLAQREQMRKIGEETRREFRELRDEAQPKFDAIREASRIKIRALLNNEQLKKYEEFRRKMDERRKNQGGDLKVPDFYRDGGGPRLD
;
A
#
# COMPACT_ATOMS: atom_id res chain seq x y z
N MET A 1 40.70 -29.18 -1.11
CA MET A 1 40.13 -28.01 -1.84
C MET A 1 38.68 -28.19 -2.31
N ILE A 2 38.07 -29.40 -2.20
CA ILE A 2 36.74 -29.75 -2.74
C ILE A 2 35.57 -29.35 -1.84
N VAL A 3 35.75 -29.28 -0.51
CA VAL A 3 34.69 -28.92 0.46
C VAL A 3 34.35 -27.41 0.52
N ARG A 4 35.22 -26.52 0.04
CA ARG A 4 34.94 -25.07 -0.06
C ARG A 4 33.99 -24.75 -1.22
N SER A 5 34.08 -25.47 -2.34
CA SER A 5 33.22 -25.24 -3.50
C SER A 5 31.79 -25.76 -3.30
N LEU A 6 31.59 -26.79 -2.47
CA LEU A 6 30.26 -27.26 -2.06
C LEU A 6 29.49 -26.21 -1.25
N LYS A 7 30.16 -25.53 -0.31
CA LYS A 7 29.55 -24.43 0.48
C LYS A 7 29.19 -23.23 -0.40
N ALA A 8 30.06 -22.88 -1.35
CA ALA A 8 29.81 -21.79 -2.30
C ALA A 8 28.65 -22.14 -3.26
N LYS A 9 28.59 -23.37 -3.77
CA LYS A 9 27.47 -23.85 -4.59
C LYS A 9 26.16 -23.83 -3.82
N PHE A 10 26.16 -24.23 -2.55
CA PHE A 10 24.97 -24.17 -1.70
C PHE A 10 24.47 -22.73 -1.53
N LEU A 11 25.37 -21.78 -1.31
CA LEU A 11 25.03 -20.35 -1.23
C LEU A 11 24.41 -19.83 -2.53
N VAL A 12 24.99 -20.17 -3.68
CA VAL A 12 24.46 -19.75 -4.99
C VAL A 12 23.08 -20.37 -5.24
N PHE A 13 22.90 -21.65 -4.93
CA PHE A 13 21.59 -22.31 -5.02
C PHE A 13 20.57 -21.67 -4.06
N SER A 14 20.95 -21.34 -2.82
CA SER A 14 20.06 -20.64 -1.89
C SER A 14 19.59 -19.29 -2.43
N VAL A 15 20.50 -18.46 -2.96
CA VAL A 15 20.12 -17.15 -3.53
C VAL A 15 19.23 -17.32 -4.77
N PHE A 16 19.49 -18.33 -5.61
CA PHE A 16 18.67 -18.64 -6.78
C PHE A 16 17.25 -19.07 -6.40
N PHE A 17 17.09 -19.94 -5.40
CA PHE A 17 15.77 -20.35 -4.91
C PHE A 17 15.03 -19.23 -4.20
N ILE A 18 15.74 -18.35 -3.49
CA ILE A 18 15.14 -17.13 -2.92
C ILE A 18 14.62 -16.23 -4.04
N GLY A 19 15.36 -16.07 -5.15
CA GLY A 19 14.90 -15.33 -6.33
C GLY A 19 13.63 -15.91 -6.95
N ILE A 20 13.56 -17.23 -7.14
CA ILE A 20 12.37 -17.91 -7.68
C ILE A 20 11.18 -17.80 -6.74
N ALA A 21 11.38 -18.03 -5.43
CA ALA A 21 10.34 -17.86 -4.42
C ALA A 21 9.80 -16.42 -4.41
N THR A 22 10.69 -15.43 -4.52
CA THR A 22 10.30 -14.03 -4.63
C THR A 22 9.47 -13.76 -5.89
N GLY A 23 9.84 -14.33 -7.04
CA GLY A 23 9.08 -14.20 -8.29
C GLY A 23 7.68 -14.83 -8.22
N ILE A 24 7.56 -16.02 -7.62
CA ILE A 24 6.26 -16.70 -7.43
C ILE A 24 5.36 -15.90 -6.48
N VAL A 25 5.92 -15.32 -5.41
CA VAL A 25 5.18 -14.48 -4.46
C VAL A 25 4.64 -13.22 -5.15
N ILE A 26 5.45 -12.56 -5.99
CA ILE A 26 5.02 -11.38 -6.75
C ILE A 26 3.89 -11.75 -7.73
N ALA A 27 4.07 -12.80 -8.53
CA ALA A 27 3.05 -13.22 -9.52
C ALA A 27 1.71 -13.58 -8.85
N ASN A 28 1.76 -14.30 -7.73
CA ASN A 28 0.55 -14.71 -7.00
C ASN A 28 -0.13 -13.53 -6.26
N PHE A 29 0.65 -12.52 -5.88
CA PHE A 29 0.14 -11.27 -5.31
C PHE A 29 -0.60 -10.40 -6.34
N TYR A 30 -0.16 -10.41 -7.60
CA TYR A 30 -0.84 -9.70 -8.69
C TYR A 30 -2.17 -10.36 -9.09
N THR A 31 -2.24 -11.69 -9.15
CA THR A 31 -3.47 -12.40 -9.54
C THR A 31 -4.56 -12.34 -8.46
N THR A 32 -4.19 -12.38 -7.18
CA THR A 32 -5.15 -12.45 -6.06
C THR A 32 -5.81 -11.09 -5.74
N ARG A 33 -5.23 -9.95 -6.18
CA ARG A 33 -5.76 -8.61 -5.86
C ARG A 33 -6.81 -8.07 -6.83
N VAL A 34 -6.99 -8.65 -8.01
CA VAL A 34 -7.93 -8.13 -9.02
C VAL A 34 -9.28 -8.85 -8.98
N ALA A 35 -9.39 -10.05 -8.39
CA ALA A 35 -10.54 -10.93 -8.61
C ALA A 35 -11.59 -11.03 -7.49
N SER A 36 -11.44 -10.44 -6.29
CA SER A 36 -12.46 -10.66 -5.23
C SER A 36 -12.57 -9.55 -4.19
N ALA A 37 -13.61 -8.72 -4.34
CA ALA A 37 -14.21 -7.96 -3.24
C ALA A 37 -15.49 -8.70 -2.78
N PRO A 38 -15.71 -8.84 -1.47
CA PRO A 38 -16.73 -7.99 -0.84
C PRO A 38 -16.33 -7.41 0.54
N ASP A 39 -17.09 -6.40 0.93
CA ASP A 39 -17.00 -5.53 2.12
C ASP A 39 -17.03 -6.29 3.46
N THR A 40 -16.09 -5.96 4.34
CA THR A 40 -16.23 -5.93 5.82
C THR A 40 -14.88 -5.54 6.43
N SER A 41 -14.80 -4.39 7.10
CA SER A 41 -13.58 -3.91 7.77
C SER A 41 -13.05 -4.90 8.83
N THR A 42 -13.95 -5.63 9.51
CA THR A 42 -13.64 -6.76 10.40
C THR A 42 -12.93 -7.90 9.66
N SER A 43 -13.40 -8.27 8.47
CA SER A 43 -12.78 -9.36 7.70
C SER A 43 -11.37 -9.01 7.21
N ARG A 44 -11.07 -7.73 6.99
CA ARG A 44 -9.73 -7.29 6.55
C ARG A 44 -8.70 -7.32 7.69
N ALA A 45 -9.07 -6.82 8.86
CA ALA A 45 -8.22 -6.87 10.05
C ALA A 45 -7.96 -8.32 10.48
N GLU A 46 -8.99 -9.17 10.46
CA GLU A 46 -8.85 -10.59 10.75
C GLU A 46 -7.98 -11.33 9.71
N ARG A 47 -8.13 -11.02 8.42
CA ARG A 47 -7.24 -11.56 7.37
C ARG A 47 -5.79 -11.15 7.60
N ALA A 48 -5.54 -9.87 7.87
CA ALA A 48 -4.19 -9.38 8.16
C ALA A 48 -3.58 -10.07 9.39
N GLN A 49 -4.37 -10.27 10.46
CA GLN A 49 -3.91 -10.98 11.65
C GLN A 49 -3.61 -12.47 11.36
N ARG A 50 -4.46 -13.13 10.55
CA ARG A 50 -4.21 -14.50 10.10
C ARG A 50 -2.94 -14.60 9.26
N ASP A 51 -2.69 -13.65 8.37
CA ASP A 51 -1.50 -13.65 7.52
C ASP A 51 -0.22 -13.45 8.33
N ILE A 52 -0.25 -12.55 9.34
CA ILE A 52 0.86 -12.35 10.28
C ILE A 52 1.12 -13.62 11.10
N ASN A 53 0.06 -14.26 11.61
CA ASN A 53 0.22 -15.50 12.38
C ASN A 53 0.80 -16.63 11.52
N LYS A 54 0.33 -16.79 10.27
CA LYS A 54 0.92 -17.73 9.31
C LYS A 54 2.39 -17.44 9.04
N PHE A 55 2.78 -16.18 8.95
CA PHE A 55 4.18 -15.78 8.80
C PHE A 55 5.02 -16.14 10.02
N TYR A 56 4.50 -15.92 11.23
CA TYR A 56 5.17 -16.32 12.47
C TYR A 56 5.31 -17.84 12.59
N ASP A 57 4.28 -18.59 12.20
CA ASP A 57 4.29 -20.05 12.19
C ASP A 57 5.28 -20.59 11.16
N TYR A 58 5.29 -20.00 9.95
CA TYR A 58 6.23 -20.34 8.88
C TYR A 58 7.69 -20.17 9.31
N LEU A 59 7.98 -19.11 10.08
CA LEU A 59 9.30 -18.84 10.64
C LEU A 59 9.61 -19.65 11.92
N GLY A 60 8.64 -20.39 12.46
CA GLY A 60 8.80 -21.15 13.70
C GLY A 60 9.06 -20.27 14.93
N LEU A 61 8.52 -19.05 14.96
CA LEU A 61 8.79 -18.10 16.05
C LEU A 61 8.18 -18.58 17.38
N ASN A 62 8.96 -18.51 18.44
CA ASN A 62 8.48 -18.74 19.81
C ASN A 62 7.69 -17.52 20.34
N LEU A 63 7.03 -17.66 21.50
CA LEU A 63 6.17 -16.61 22.06
C LEU A 63 6.90 -15.29 22.31
N ALA A 64 8.14 -15.34 22.83
CA ALA A 64 8.93 -14.15 23.10
C ALA A 64 9.30 -13.39 21.80
N GLN A 65 9.65 -14.13 20.75
CA GLN A 65 9.96 -13.57 19.43
C GLN A 65 8.72 -12.95 18.77
N ARG A 66 7.55 -13.60 18.86
CA ARG A 66 6.28 -13.05 18.33
C ARG A 66 5.90 -11.75 19.01
N GLU A 67 6.10 -11.67 20.32
CA GLU A 67 5.85 -10.45 21.08
C GLU A 67 6.80 -9.31 20.67
N GLN A 68 8.08 -9.60 20.45
CA GLN A 68 9.02 -8.62 19.90
C GLN A 68 8.62 -8.16 18.49
N MET A 69 8.20 -9.07 17.62
CA MET A 69 7.72 -8.73 16.27
C MET A 69 6.47 -7.85 16.30
N ARG A 70 5.54 -8.11 17.22
CA ARG A 70 4.35 -7.27 17.44
C ARG A 70 4.76 -5.85 17.84
N LYS A 71 5.68 -5.72 18.80
CA LYS A 71 6.20 -4.42 19.25
C LYS A 71 6.84 -3.64 18.11
N ILE A 72 7.73 -4.27 17.34
CA ILE A 72 8.36 -3.65 16.16
C ILE A 72 7.28 -3.15 15.19
N GLY A 73 6.29 -4.00 14.87
CA GLY A 73 5.20 -3.61 13.97
C GLY A 73 4.36 -2.45 14.48
N GLU A 74 4.06 -2.39 15.78
CA GLU A 74 3.34 -1.28 16.42
C GLU A 74 4.13 0.02 16.38
N GLU A 75 5.43 -0.06 16.65
CA GLU A 75 6.35 1.07 16.67
C GLU A 75 6.54 1.66 15.27
N THR A 76 6.80 0.81 14.28
CA THR A 76 6.88 1.22 12.88
C THR A 76 5.55 1.82 12.39
N ARG A 77 4.40 1.25 12.77
CA ARG A 77 3.10 1.85 12.44
C ARG A 77 2.92 3.23 13.06
N ARG A 78 3.46 3.47 14.26
CA ARG A 78 3.44 4.79 14.92
C ARG A 78 4.30 5.78 14.14
N GLU A 79 5.54 5.43 13.83
CA GLU A 79 6.47 6.26 13.06
C GLU A 79 5.89 6.67 11.68
N PHE A 80 5.29 5.72 10.97
CA PHE A 80 4.62 6.02 9.69
C PHE A 80 3.42 6.96 9.85
N ARG A 81 2.65 6.85 10.95
CA ARG A 81 1.54 7.79 11.21
C ARG A 81 2.08 9.18 11.49
N GLU A 82 3.10 9.31 12.33
CA GLU A 82 3.74 10.59 12.64
C GLU A 82 4.29 11.27 11.38
N LEU A 83 5.04 10.52 10.56
CA LEU A 83 5.55 11.02 9.27
C LEU A 83 4.41 11.44 8.34
N ARG A 84 3.33 10.66 8.28
CA ARG A 84 2.16 11.00 7.48
C ARG A 84 1.52 12.29 7.97
N ASP A 85 1.31 12.44 9.27
CA ASP A 85 0.64 13.60 9.85
C ASP A 85 1.48 14.88 9.64
N GLU A 86 2.80 14.78 9.67
CA GLU A 86 3.71 15.89 9.32
C GLU A 86 3.67 16.23 7.81
N ALA A 87 3.63 15.22 6.93
CA ALA A 87 3.69 15.42 5.49
C ALA A 87 2.33 15.78 4.87
N GLN A 88 1.22 15.34 5.46
CA GLN A 88 -0.15 15.55 5.01
C GLN A 88 -0.46 17.02 4.66
N PRO A 89 -0.15 18.03 5.50
CA PRO A 89 -0.42 19.43 5.16
C PRO A 89 0.31 19.90 3.90
N LYS A 90 1.54 19.40 3.65
CA LYS A 90 2.30 19.73 2.44
C LYS A 90 1.60 19.17 1.19
N PHE A 91 1.12 17.92 1.26
CA PHE A 91 0.35 17.33 0.16
C PHE A 91 -0.96 18.07 -0.09
N ASP A 92 -1.66 18.48 0.98
CA ASP A 92 -2.94 19.18 0.85
C ASP A 92 -2.75 20.58 0.27
N ALA A 93 -1.68 21.29 0.65
CA ALA A 93 -1.31 22.57 0.03
C ALA A 93 -1.06 22.44 -1.49
N ILE A 94 -0.31 21.41 -1.92
CA ILE A 94 -0.05 21.15 -3.34
C ILE A 94 -1.37 20.85 -4.09
N ARG A 95 -2.25 20.05 -3.48
CA ARG A 95 -3.56 19.73 -4.06
C ARG A 95 -4.43 20.98 -4.21
N GLU A 96 -4.50 21.85 -3.21
CA GLU A 96 -5.27 23.09 -3.29
C GLU A 96 -4.69 24.05 -4.34
N ALA A 97 -3.37 24.21 -4.39
CA ALA A 97 -2.72 25.02 -5.41
C ALA A 97 -3.04 24.52 -6.83
N SER A 98 -3.04 23.21 -7.06
CA SER A 98 -3.45 22.61 -8.33
C SER A 98 -4.93 22.90 -8.65
N ARG A 99 -5.83 22.78 -7.67
CA ARG A 99 -7.26 23.08 -7.85
C ARG A 99 -7.50 24.53 -8.23
N ILE A 100 -6.79 25.48 -7.61
CA ILE A 100 -6.90 26.90 -7.96
C ILE A 100 -6.52 27.13 -9.43
N LYS A 101 -5.41 26.52 -9.89
CA LYS A 101 -4.98 26.61 -11.29
C LYS A 101 -6.02 26.03 -12.25
N ILE A 102 -6.60 24.88 -11.91
CA ILE A 102 -7.66 24.26 -12.72
C ILE A 102 -8.87 25.19 -12.79
N ARG A 103 -9.37 25.71 -11.66
CA ARG A 103 -10.53 26.61 -11.62
C ARG A 103 -10.34 27.84 -12.51
N ALA A 104 -9.14 28.40 -12.57
CA ALA A 104 -8.83 29.56 -13.39
C ALA A 104 -8.97 29.31 -14.91
N LEU A 105 -8.94 28.04 -15.35
CA LEU A 105 -9.08 27.66 -16.76
C LEU A 105 -10.53 27.37 -17.17
N LEU A 106 -11.45 27.25 -16.21
CA LEU A 106 -12.81 26.81 -16.47
C LEU A 106 -13.75 28.00 -16.66
N ASN A 107 -14.69 27.86 -17.61
CA ASN A 107 -15.83 28.77 -17.68
C ASN A 107 -16.86 28.47 -16.57
N ASN A 108 -17.87 29.33 -16.43
CA ASN A 108 -18.86 29.23 -15.34
C ASN A 108 -19.62 27.88 -15.32
N GLU A 109 -19.95 27.30 -16.47
CA GLU A 109 -20.67 26.02 -16.53
C GLU A 109 -19.75 24.85 -16.16
N GLN A 110 -18.52 24.86 -16.68
CA GLN A 110 -17.49 23.86 -16.38
C GLN A 110 -17.10 23.90 -14.90
N LEU A 111 -17.00 25.09 -14.30
CA LEU A 111 -16.69 25.27 -12.89
C LEU A 111 -17.75 24.60 -11.99
N LYS A 112 -19.05 24.76 -12.31
CA LYS A 112 -20.13 24.10 -11.57
C LYS A 112 -20.02 22.57 -11.63
N LYS A 113 -19.78 22.01 -12.82
CA LYS A 113 -19.57 20.55 -13.01
C LYS A 113 -18.34 20.06 -12.25
N TYR A 114 -17.26 20.84 -12.24
CA TYR A 114 -16.04 20.51 -11.52
C TYR A 114 -16.24 20.48 -10.01
N GLU A 115 -16.89 21.48 -9.42
CA GLU A 115 -17.16 21.52 -7.98
C GLU A 115 -18.08 20.38 -7.53
N GLU A 116 -19.09 20.02 -8.32
CA GLU A 116 -19.94 18.86 -8.05
C GLU A 116 -19.14 17.54 -8.07
N PHE A 117 -18.29 17.36 -9.08
CA PHE A 117 -17.39 16.21 -9.17
C PHE A 117 -16.47 16.13 -7.93
N ARG A 118 -15.89 17.26 -7.52
CA ARG A 118 -15.01 17.34 -6.34
C ARG A 118 -15.75 16.96 -5.06
N ARG A 119 -16.95 17.52 -4.83
CA ARG A 119 -17.78 17.21 -3.66
C ARG A 119 -18.06 15.71 -3.55
N LYS A 120 -18.47 15.07 -4.65
CA LYS A 120 -18.74 13.62 -4.69
C LYS A 120 -17.49 12.80 -4.37
N MET A 121 -16.33 13.22 -4.85
CA MET A 121 -15.06 12.55 -4.56
C MET A 121 -14.63 12.71 -3.10
N ASP A 122 -14.85 13.88 -2.50
CA ASP A 122 -14.48 14.15 -1.11
C ASP A 122 -15.43 13.44 -0.12
N GLU A 123 -16.72 13.32 -0.43
CA GLU A 123 -17.69 12.50 0.30
C GLU A 123 -17.30 11.01 0.27
N ARG A 124 -16.87 10.49 -0.88
CA ARG A 124 -16.38 9.11 -1.01
C ARG A 124 -15.13 8.87 -0.14
N ARG A 125 -14.23 9.84 -0.03
CA ARG A 125 -13.03 9.74 0.83
C ARG A 125 -13.39 9.74 2.31
N LYS A 126 -14.34 10.59 2.74
CA LYS A 126 -14.81 10.61 4.13
C LYS A 126 -15.44 9.27 4.52
N ASN A 127 -16.24 8.69 3.63
CA ASN A 127 -16.94 7.43 3.91
C ASN A 127 -16.02 6.19 3.88
N GLN A 128 -14.86 6.25 3.22
CA GLN A 128 -13.90 5.13 3.15
C GLN A 128 -12.86 5.13 4.28
N GLY A 129 -13.02 6.01 5.28
CA GLY A 129 -12.26 5.97 6.52
C GLY A 129 -10.77 6.22 6.34
N GLY A 130 -10.37 7.47 6.11
CA GLY A 130 -9.10 8.07 6.55
C GLY A 130 -7.75 7.48 6.08
N ASP A 131 -7.71 6.27 5.52
CA ASP A 131 -6.55 5.73 4.84
C ASP A 131 -6.57 6.29 3.43
N LEU A 132 -5.60 7.16 3.12
CA LEU A 132 -5.38 7.69 1.78
C LEU A 132 -5.17 6.51 0.79
N LYS A 133 -6.26 5.99 0.24
CA LYS A 133 -6.28 5.69 -1.19
C LYS A 133 -6.12 7.05 -1.87
N VAL A 134 -4.85 7.39 -2.14
CA VAL A 134 -4.55 8.40 -3.15
C VAL A 134 -5.43 8.04 -4.35
N PRO A 135 -6.30 8.94 -4.84
CA PRO A 135 -7.05 8.65 -6.06
C PRO A 135 -6.07 8.18 -7.11
N ASP A 136 -6.39 7.09 -7.82
CA ASP A 136 -5.47 6.44 -8.77
C ASP A 136 -4.87 7.40 -9.80
N PHE A 137 -5.48 8.56 -10.03
CA PHE A 137 -4.94 9.68 -10.82
C PHE A 137 -3.49 10.08 -10.50
N TYR A 138 -2.97 9.82 -9.30
CA TYR A 138 -1.60 10.18 -8.90
C TYR A 138 -0.68 8.99 -8.62
N ARG A 139 -1.15 7.75 -8.82
CA ARG A 139 -0.39 6.55 -8.44
C ARG A 139 0.69 6.17 -9.45
N ASP A 140 0.50 6.47 -10.74
CA ASP A 140 1.35 5.95 -11.82
C ASP A 140 1.92 7.02 -12.78
N GLY A 141 1.83 8.32 -12.47
CA GLY A 141 2.24 9.38 -13.42
C GLY A 141 1.46 9.40 -14.74
N GLY A 142 0.53 8.46 -14.94
CA GLY A 142 -0.43 8.42 -16.01
C GLY A 142 -1.62 9.30 -15.67
N GLY A 143 -1.67 10.48 -16.26
CA GLY A 143 -2.92 11.22 -16.40
C GLY A 143 -3.99 10.38 -17.10
N PRO A 144 -5.24 10.87 -17.20
CA PRO A 144 -6.31 10.18 -17.90
C PRO A 144 -5.82 9.73 -19.28
N ARG A 145 -5.92 8.43 -19.58
CA ARG A 145 -5.91 7.99 -20.98
C ARG A 145 -7.18 8.60 -21.58
N LEU A 146 -7.00 9.64 -22.37
CA LEU A 146 -8.02 10.11 -23.29
C LEU A 146 -8.14 9.02 -24.34
N ASP A 147 -9.14 8.16 -24.19
CA ASP A 147 -9.70 7.38 -25.29
C ASP A 147 -10.63 8.26 -26.15
#